data_AF-A0A538RPL1-F1
#
_entry.id   AF-A0A538RPL1-F1
#
_cell.length_a   1.000
_cell.length_b   1.000
_cell.length_c   1.000
_cell.angle_alpha   90.00
_cell.angle_beta   90.00
_cell.angle_gamma   90.00
#
_symmetry.space_group_name_H-M   'P 1'
#
loop_
_entity.id
_entity.type
_entity.pdbx_description
1 polymer ?
#
loop_
_entity_poly.entity_id
_entity_poly.type
_entity_poly.pdbx_seq_one_letter_code
_entity_poly.pdbx_strand_id
1 'polypeptide(L)' 'MSDRSKRESMSLEEATVSDMWEIAVIVEVLERKGLCAKQDLYDIITEFRRKNPRASIPATAFPEPYL' A
#
# COMPACT_ATOMS: atom_id res chain seq x y z
N MET A 1 -20.65 14.34 -11.60
CA MET A 1 -20.02 13.06 -12.02
C MET A 1 -19.56 12.36 -10.77
N SER A 2 -20.07 11.15 -10.50
CA SER A 2 -19.69 10.40 -9.30
C SER A 2 -18.23 9.94 -9.42
N ASP A 3 -17.45 10.04 -8.34
CA ASP A 3 -16.03 9.65 -8.28
C ASP A 3 -15.77 8.24 -8.83
N ARG A 4 -16.76 7.35 -8.66
CA ARG A 4 -16.78 5.98 -9.17
C ARG A 4 -16.55 5.88 -10.68
N SER A 5 -17.17 6.77 -11.46
CA SER A 5 -17.01 6.81 -12.92
C SER A 5 -15.61 7.24 -13.33
N LYS A 6 -14.88 7.94 -12.47
CA LYS A 6 -13.52 8.43 -12.74
C LYS A 6 -12.49 7.33 -12.47
N ARG A 7 -12.67 6.57 -11.40
CA ARG A 7 -11.83 5.41 -11.06
C ARG A 7 -11.96 4.28 -12.08
N GLU A 8 -13.16 4.06 -12.62
CA GLU A 8 -13.41 3.07 -13.68
C GLU A 8 -12.72 3.41 -15.01
N SER A 9 -12.32 4.67 -15.22
CA SER A 9 -11.58 5.11 -16.41
C SER A 9 -10.06 5.18 -16.23
N MET A 10 -9.54 4.93 -15.02
CA MET A 10 -8.10 4.99 -14.74
C MET A 10 -7.36 3.78 -15.31
N SER A 11 -6.12 3.98 -15.73
CA SER A 11 -5.20 2.87 -15.97
C SER A 11 -4.94 2.10 -14.67
N LEU A 12 -4.42 0.87 -14.79
CA LEU A 12 -4.06 0.07 -13.62
C LEU A 12 -3.00 0.77 -12.77
N GLU A 13 -2.01 1.38 -13.42
CA GLU A 13 -0.93 2.13 -12.78
C GLU A 13 -1.47 3.37 -12.08
N GLU A 14 -2.36 4.13 -12.73
CA GLU A 14 -2.99 5.30 -12.14
C GLU A 14 -3.84 4.94 -10.93
N ALA A 15 -4.65 3.87 -11.03
CA ALA A 15 -5.43 3.36 -9.92
C ALA A 15 -4.52 2.90 -8.77
N THR A 16 -3.42 2.19 -9.08
CA THR A 16 -2.45 1.72 -8.07
C THR A 16 -1.79 2.89 -7.35
N VAL A 17 -1.39 3.94 -8.07
CA VAL A 17 -0.81 5.15 -7.49
C VAL A 17 -1.84 5.91 -6.64
N SER A 18 -3.09 6.01 -7.10
CA SER A 18 -4.19 6.60 -6.34
C SER A 18 -4.43 5.86 -5.02
N ASP A 19 -4.54 4.53 -5.07
CA ASP A 19 -4.72 3.67 -3.90
C ASP A 19 -3.58 3.84 -2.90
N MET A 20 -2.34 3.92 -3.39
CA MET A 20 -1.16 4.15 -2.54
C MET A 20 -1.24 5.49 -1.79
N TRP A 21 -1.67 6.57 -2.46
CA TRP A 21 -1.86 7.88 -1.82
C TRP A 21 -3.02 7.88 -0.82
N GLU A 22 -4.14 7.26 -1.16
CA GLU A 22 -5.28 7.11 -0.24
C GLU A 22 -4.86 6.37 1.04
N ILE A 23 -4.12 5.27 0.91
CA ILE A 23 -3.58 4.52 2.05
C ILE A 23 -2.61 5.37 2.87
N ALA A 24 -1.70 6.11 2.23
CA ALA A 24 -0.75 6.96 2.93
C ALA A 24 -1.46 8.03 3.79
N VAL A 25 -2.52 8.65 3.27
CA VAL A 25 -3.33 9.63 4.01
C VAL A 25 -4.03 8.97 5.20
N ILE A 26 -4.61 7.77 5.02
CA ILE A 26 -5.26 7.04 6.12
C ILE A 26 -4.26 6.74 7.24
N VAL A 27 -3.07 6.25 6.89
CA VAL A 27 -1.99 5.97 7.83
C VAL A 27 -1.60 7.22 8.63
N GLU A 28 -1.40 8.34 7.95
CA GLU A 28 -1.06 9.61 8.60
C GLU A 28 -2.15 10.07 9.58
N VAL A 29 -3.42 9.93 9.22
CA VAL A 29 -4.54 10.27 10.10
C VAL A 29 -4.59 9.37 11.33
N LEU A 30 -4.35 8.06 11.17
CA LEU A 30 -4.34 7.12 12.28
C LEU A 30 -3.17 7.39 13.24
N GLU A 31 -2.00 7.74 12.71
CA GLU A 31 -0.82 8.11 13.50
C GLU A 31 -1.05 9.40 14.28
N ARG A 32 -1.59 10.44 13.65
CA ARG A 32 -1.93 11.71 14.33
C ARG A 32 -2.97 11.54 15.45
N LYS A 33 -3.83 10.53 15.34
CA LYS A 33 -4.81 10.18 16.38
C LYS A 33 -4.25 9.26 17.46
N GLY A 34 -3.00 8.81 17.34
CA GLY A 34 -2.37 7.87 18.27
C GLY A 34 -2.96 6.46 18.21
N LEU A 35 -3.61 6.10 17.09
CA LEU A 35 -4.27 4.79 16.92
C LEU A 35 -3.31 3.72 16.40
N CYS A 36 -2.28 4.11 15.66
CA CYS A 36 -1.19 3.22 15.26
C CYS A 36 0.11 4.02 15.12
N ALA A 37 1.23 3.41 15.49
CA ALA A 37 2.54 3.88 15.08
C ALA A 37 2.85 3.39 13.66
N LYS A 38 3.74 4.09 12.97
CA LYS A 38 4.28 3.63 11.69
C LYS A 38 4.85 2.20 11.77
N GLN A 39 5.42 1.83 12.91
CA GLN A 39 5.97 0.48 13.13
C GLN A 39 4.88 -0.60 13.11
N ASP A 40 3.71 -0.33 13.70
CA ASP A 40 2.60 -1.30 13.72
C ASP A 40 2.17 -1.68 12.30
N LEU A 41 2.21 -0.75 11.36
CA LEU A 41 1.91 -1.00 9.96
C LEU A 41 2.95 -1.91 9.29
N TYR A 42 4.23 -1.69 9.55
CA TYR A 42 5.29 -2.57 9.04
C TYR A 42 5.15 -3.98 9.58
N ASP A 43 4.78 -4.12 10.85
CA ASP A 43 4.59 -5.42 11.49
C ASP A 43 3.37 -6.14 10.89
N ILE A 44 2.24 -5.44 10.68
CA ILE A 44 1.06 -5.97 10.00
C ILE A 44 1.38 -6.42 8.57
N ILE A 45 2.10 -5.60 7.80
CA ILE A 45 2.51 -5.94 6.43
C ILE A 45 3.40 -7.19 6.43
N THR A 46 4.35 -7.26 7.35
CA THR A 46 5.27 -8.39 7.50
C THR A 46 4.51 -9.67 7.86
N GLU A 47 3.58 -9.60 8.81
CA GLU A 47 2.75 -10.74 9.19
C GLU A 47 1.84 -11.19 8.04
N PHE A 48 1.24 -10.23 7.32
CA PHE A 48 0.41 -10.52 6.14
C PHE A 48 1.19 -11.24 5.05
N ARG A 49 2.40 -10.77 4.71
CA ARG A 49 3.29 -11.42 3.73
C ARG A 49 3.74 -12.81 4.19
N ARG A 50 4.01 -12.98 5.49
CA ARG A 50 4.34 -14.27 6.07
C ARG A 50 3.19 -15.28 5.92
N LYS A 51 1.94 -14.85 6.13
CA LYS A 51 0.74 -15.69 5.97
C LYS A 51 0.36 -15.91 4.51
N ASN A 52 0.71 -14.98 3.62
CA ASN A 52 0.38 -15.02 2.20
C ASN A 52 1.64 -14.89 1.33
N PRO A 53 2.31 -16.02 0.99
CA PRO A 53 3.56 -15.99 0.25
C PRO A 53 3.48 -15.24 -1.10
N ARG A 54 2.30 -15.22 -1.73
CA ARG A 54 2.03 -14.47 -2.97
C ARG A 54 2.03 -12.94 -2.81
N ALA A 55 1.86 -12.45 -1.59
CA ALA A 55 1.96 -11.02 -1.28
C ALA A 55 3.40 -10.59 -0.95
N SER A 56 4.32 -11.55 -0.80
CA SER A 56 5.74 -11.24 -0.66
C SER A 56 6.27 -10.77 -2.01
N ILE A 57 7.10 -9.74 -1.96
CA ILE A 57 7.84 -9.28 -3.13
C ILE A 57 8.88 -10.38 -3.45
N PRO A 58 8.89 -10.92 -4.68
CA PRO A 58 9.94 -11.86 -5.09
C PRO A 58 11.32 -11.21 -4.96
N ALA A 59 12.32 -11.96 -4.52
CA ALA A 59 13.71 -11.47 -4.48
C ALA A 59 14.21 -11.01 -5.87
N THR A 60 13.60 -11.54 -6.94
CA THR A 60 13.90 -11.20 -8.33
C THR A 60 13.08 -10.02 -8.88
N ALA A 61 12.20 -9.42 -8.07
CA ALA A 61 11.32 -8.33 -8.54
C ALA A 61 12.09 -7.03 -8.81
N PHE A 62 13.21 -6.85 -8.11
CA PHE A 62 14.12 -5.73 -8.32
C PHE A 62 15.51 -6.28 -8.68
N PRO A 63 16.20 -5.72 -9.67
CA PRO A 63 17.60 -6.05 -9.88
C PRO A 63 18.42 -5.61 -8.65
N GLU A 64 19.52 -6.31 -8.39
CA GLU A 64 20.36 -6.13 -7.19
C GLU A 64 20.95 -4.74 -6.90
N PRO A 65 20.88 -3.68 -7.75
CA PRO A 65 21.27 -2.35 -7.28
C PRO A 65 20.21 -1.58 -6.49
N TYR A 66 18.99 -2.12 -6.29
CA TYR A 66 17.87 -1.39 -5.67
C TYR A 66 17.51 -1.80 -4.23
N LEU A 67 18.27 -2.71 -3.62
CA LEU A 67 18.15 -3.12 -2.20
C LEU A 67 19.28 -2.53 -1.37
#